data_AF-A0A959PH47-F1
#
_entry.id   AF-A0A959PH47-F1
#
_cell.length_a   1.000
_cell.length_b   1.000
_cell.length_c   1.000
_cell.angle_alpha   90.00
_cell.angle_beta   90.00
_cell.angle_gamma   90.00
#
_symmetry.space_group_name_H-M   'P 1'
#
loop_
_entity.id
_entity.type
_entity.pdbx_description
1 polymer ?
#
loop_
_entity_poly.entity_id
_entity_poly.type
_entity_poly.pdbx_seq_one_letter_code
_entity_poly.pdbx_strand_id
1 'polypeptide(L)'
;MLEIIAAVFLGKEIKKIVEAKGLKATKYIVIMVALWLGLEITGSVIGAMIYGEGGMLYLFALLGAALGAYISYTIAVNAPAAVNESNDVLDSEDILDAEL
;
A
#
# COMPACT_ATOMS: atom_id res chain seq x y z
N MET A 1 13.48 13.78 -7.06
CA MET A 1 12.22 13.89 -7.84
C MET A 1 11.95 12.71 -8.78
N LEU A 2 12.75 11.63 -8.75
CA LEU A 2 12.41 10.34 -9.39
C LEU A 2 11.41 9.54 -8.54
N GLU A 3 11.33 9.85 -7.25
CA GLU A 3 10.51 9.18 -6.24
C GLU A 3 9.03 9.30 -6.53
N ILE A 4 8.56 10.41 -7.14
CA ILE A 4 7.17 10.58 -7.57
C ILE A 4 6.81 9.55 -8.65
N ILE A 5 7.72 9.33 -9.63
CA ILE A 5 7.49 8.35 -10.70
C ILE A 5 7.41 6.95 -10.08
N ALA A 6 8.33 6.61 -9.17
CA ALA A 6 8.32 5.35 -8.45
C ALA A 6 7.03 5.16 -7.62
N ALA A 7 6.57 6.20 -6.92
CA ALA A 7 5.33 6.19 -6.14
C ALA A 7 4.09 5.97 -7.04
N VAL A 8 4.05 6.56 -8.23
CA VAL A 8 2.96 6.35 -9.19
C VAL A 8 2.96 4.90 -9.73
N PHE A 9 4.12 4.34 -10.07
CA PHE A 9 4.22 2.94 -10.50
C PHE A 9 3.81 1.99 -9.38
N LEU A 10 4.30 2.21 -8.15
CA LEU A 10 3.94 1.38 -7.01
C LEU A 10 2.45 1.49 -6.66
N GLY A 11 1.88 2.70 -6.72
CA GLY A 11 0.45 2.92 -6.52
C GLY A 11 -0.41 2.15 -7.53
N LYS A 12 0.04 2.03 -8.79
CA LYS A 12 -0.63 1.20 -9.81
C LYS A 12 -0.56 -0.28 -9.49
N GLU A 13 0.58 -0.78 -9.01
CA GLU A 13 0.73 -2.18 -8.61
C GLU A 13 -0.09 -2.51 -7.35
N ILE A 14 -0.03 -1.65 -6.33
CA ILE A 14 -0.87 -1.77 -5.14
C ILE A 14 -2.34 -1.82 -5.56
N LYS A 15 -2.80 -0.88 -6.40
CA LYS A 15 -4.17 -0.85 -6.90
C LYS A 15 -4.59 -2.19 -7.51
N LYS A 16 -3.80 -2.78 -8.40
CA LYS A 16 -4.08 -4.09 -9.01
C LYS A 16 -4.22 -5.19 -7.96
N ILE A 17 -3.31 -5.24 -6.98
CA ILE A 17 -3.29 -6.26 -5.92
C ILE A 17 -4.55 -6.17 -5.05
N VAL A 18 -4.94 -4.97 -4.61
CA VAL A 18 -6.10 -4.81 -3.74
C VAL A 18 -7.43 -4.88 -4.47
N GLU A 19 -7.52 -4.42 -5.72
CA GLU A 19 -8.72 -4.61 -6.55
C GLU A 19 -8.97 -6.10 -6.85
N ALA A 20 -7.91 -6.89 -7.12
CA ALA A 20 -8.03 -8.35 -7.27
C ALA A 20 -8.54 -9.06 -6.00
N LYS A 21 -8.40 -8.42 -4.83
CA LYS A 21 -8.90 -8.90 -3.54
C LYS A 21 -10.29 -8.36 -3.20
N GLY A 22 -10.95 -7.62 -4.08
CA GLY A 22 -12.24 -6.97 -3.84
C GLY A 22 -12.16 -5.78 -2.86
N LEU A 23 -10.97 -5.24 -2.61
CA LEU A 23 -10.75 -4.16 -1.65
C LEU A 23 -10.70 -2.79 -2.33
N LYS A 24 -11.09 -1.74 -1.59
CA LYS A 24 -11.02 -0.35 -2.07
C LYS A 24 -9.57 0.15 -2.16
N ALA A 25 -9.07 0.31 -3.39
CA ALA A 25 -7.69 0.75 -3.65
C ALA A 25 -7.31 2.09 -3.02
N THR A 26 -8.25 3.03 -2.93
CA THR A 26 -8.01 4.38 -2.39
C THR A 26 -7.40 4.35 -1.00
N LYS A 27 -7.86 3.45 -0.11
CA LYS A 27 -7.33 3.35 1.27
C LYS A 27 -5.85 2.99 1.28
N TYR A 28 -5.44 2.05 0.43
CA TYR A 28 -4.07 1.55 0.36
C TYR A 28 -3.13 2.55 -0.33
N ILE A 29 -3.62 3.28 -1.34
CA ILE A 29 -2.87 4.35 -1.98
C ILE A 29 -2.60 5.49 -0.98
N VAL A 30 -3.59 5.87 -0.16
CA VAL A 30 -3.39 6.90 0.89
C VAL A 30 -2.36 6.44 1.92
N ILE A 31 -2.43 5.17 2.36
CA ILE A 31 -1.43 4.59 3.28
C ILE A 31 -0.04 4.62 2.65
N MET A 32 0.09 4.28 1.37
CA MET A 32 1.37 4.34 0.64
C MET A 32 1.94 5.76 0.61
N VAL A 33 1.13 6.77 0.26
CA VAL A 33 1.59 8.17 0.23
C VAL A 33 1.98 8.66 1.64
N ALA A 34 1.18 8.32 2.65
CA ALA A 34 1.43 8.72 4.03
C ALA A 34 2.72 8.08 4.59
N LEU A 35 2.94 6.78 4.35
CA LEU A 35 4.17 6.09 4.77
C LEU A 35 5.38 6.58 3.99
N TRP A 36 5.24 6.82 2.68
CA TRP A 36 6.32 7.33 1.86
C TRP A 36 6.81 8.70 2.36
N LEU A 37 5.91 9.67 2.50
CA LEU A 37 6.25 11.01 3.01
C LEU A 37 6.70 10.98 4.47
N GLY A 38 6.03 10.18 5.31
CA GLY A 38 6.35 10.08 6.73
C GLY A 38 7.77 9.53 6.97
N LEU A 39 8.14 8.47 6.26
CA LEU A 39 9.48 7.90 6.39
C LEU A 39 10.55 8.72 5.65
N GLU A 40 10.22 9.46 4.59
CA GLU A 40 11.15 10.40 3.96
C GLU A 40 11.57 11.52 4.92
N ILE A 41 10.60 12.12 5.63
CA ILE A 41 10.87 13.15 6.63
C ILE A 41 11.67 12.54 7.80
N THR A 42 11.26 11.36 8.26
CA THR A 42 11.96 10.67 9.36
C THR A 42 13.41 10.33 8.97
N GLY A 43 13.63 9.81 7.75
CA GLY A 43 14.95 9.55 7.21
C GLY A 43 15.80 10.81 7.11
N SER A 44 15.20 11.91 6.66
CA SER A 44 15.87 13.23 6.63
C SER A 44 16.28 13.68 8.04
N VAL A 45 15.39 13.56 9.04
CA VAL A 45 15.71 13.94 10.43
C VAL A 45 16.84 13.09 11.00
N ILE A 46 16.81 11.77 10.78
CA ILE A 46 17.87 10.86 11.23
C ILE A 46 19.20 11.20 10.53
N GLY A 47 19.17 11.43 9.22
CA GLY A 47 20.33 11.85 8.45
C GLY A 47 20.93 13.15 8.99
N ALA A 48 20.09 14.14 9.33
CA ALA A 48 20.50 15.41 9.92
C ALA A 48 21.20 15.21 11.26
N MET A 49 20.64 14.34 12.11
CA MET A 49 21.16 14.08 13.46
C MET A 49 22.53 13.40 13.42
N ILE A 50 22.76 12.48 12.48
CA ILE A 50 24.01 11.70 12.44
C ILE A 50 25.11 12.42 11.65
N TYR A 51 24.76 13.01 10.50
CA TYR A 51 25.73 13.53 9.54
C TYR A 51 25.66 15.05 9.34
N GLY A 52 24.72 15.74 9.98
CA GLY A 52 24.51 17.18 9.81
C GLY A 52 23.94 17.53 8.43
N GLU A 53 24.23 18.75 7.98
CA GLU A 53 23.80 19.23 6.68
C GLU A 53 24.76 18.76 5.57
N GLY A 54 24.21 18.16 4.50
CA GLY A 54 24.99 17.71 3.35
C GLY A 54 24.25 16.70 2.49
N GLY A 55 24.90 16.20 1.42
CA GLY A 55 24.30 15.25 0.47
C GLY A 55 23.84 13.92 1.09
N MET A 56 24.36 13.56 2.27
CA MET A 56 23.94 12.37 3.01
C MET A 56 22.48 12.45 3.50
N LEU A 57 21.97 13.65 3.78
CA LEU A 57 20.56 13.87 4.14
C LEU A 57 19.61 13.29 3.10
N TYR A 58 19.88 13.60 1.83
CA TYR A 58 19.06 13.14 0.73
C TYR A 58 19.09 11.62 0.61
N LEU A 59 20.26 10.98 0.82
CA LEU A 59 20.36 9.52 0.81
C LEU A 59 19.54 8.86 1.92
N PHE A 60 19.60 9.40 3.15
CA PHE A 60 18.79 8.88 4.26
C PHE A 60 17.29 9.13 4.07
N ALA A 61 16.91 10.28 3.50
CA ALA A 61 15.54 10.56 3.08
C ALA A 61 15.04 9.52 2.06
N LEU A 62 15.86 9.20 1.06
CA LEU A 62 15.54 8.27 -0.02
C LEU A 62 15.43 6.83 0.49
N LEU A 63 16.29 6.42 1.42
CA LEU A 63 16.17 5.13 2.11
C LEU A 63 14.90 5.05 2.97
N GLY A 64 14.57 6.11 3.70
CA GLY A 64 13.32 6.21 4.45
C GLY A 64 12.10 6.07 3.53
N ALA A 65 12.07 6.85 2.45
CA ALA A 65 11.05 6.77 1.43
C ALA A 65 10.88 5.35 0.86
N ALA A 66 11.99 4.68 0.51
CA ALA A 66 11.99 3.31 0.00
C ALA A 66 11.43 2.30 1.02
N LEU A 67 11.77 2.45 2.30
CA LEU A 67 11.20 1.63 3.38
C LEU A 67 9.69 1.86 3.53
N GLY A 68 9.24 3.12 3.48
CA GLY A 68 7.82 3.45 3.57
C GLY A 68 7.02 2.84 2.41
N ALA A 69 7.57 2.92 1.20
CA ALA A 69 7.04 2.26 0.02
C ALA A 69 6.96 0.73 0.21
N TYR A 70 8.02 0.08 0.67
CA TYR A 70 8.05 -1.36 0.91
C TYR A 70 7.03 -1.83 1.97
N ILE A 71 6.91 -1.10 3.08
CA ILE A 71 5.94 -1.41 4.14
C ILE A 71 4.52 -1.30 3.58
N SER A 72 4.22 -0.24 2.83
CA SER A 72 2.89 -0.04 2.25
C SER A 72 2.51 -1.13 1.25
N TYR A 73 3.47 -1.59 0.44
CA TYR A 73 3.28 -2.72 -0.48
C TYR A 73 2.99 -4.01 0.29
N THR A 74 3.77 -4.29 1.34
CA THR A 74 3.57 -5.46 2.20
C THR A 74 2.18 -5.45 2.86
N ILE A 75 1.69 -4.28 3.30
CA ILE A 75 0.33 -4.13 3.84
C ILE A 75 -0.72 -4.49 2.77
N ALA A 76 -0.56 -4.01 1.53
CA ALA A 76 -1.49 -4.29 0.45
C ALA A 76 -1.52 -5.79 0.05
N VAL A 77 -0.35 -6.44 0.02
CA VAL A 77 -0.23 -7.86 -0.30
C VAL A 77 -0.86 -8.74 0.78
N ASN A 78 -0.61 -8.42 2.05
CA ASN A 78 -1.13 -9.18 3.19
C ASN A 78 -2.57 -8.80 3.58
N ALA A 79 -3.19 -7.84 2.89
CA ALA A 79 -4.56 -7.48 3.15
C ALA A 79 -5.50 -8.69 2.92
N PRO A 80 -6.42 -8.98 3.86
CA PRO A 80 -7.41 -10.05 3.70
C PRO A 80 -8.37 -9.70 2.57
N ALA A 81 -8.72 -10.69 1.75
CA ALA A 81 -9.71 -10.50 0.70
C ALA A 81 -11.06 -10.06 1.28
N ALA A 82 -11.82 -9.27 0.53
CA ALA A 82 -13.20 -8.97 0.90
C ALA A 82 -14.00 -10.29 0.89
N VAL A 83 -14.60 -10.64 2.02
CA VAL A 83 -15.56 -11.74 2.09
C VAL A 83 -16.82 -11.25 1.38
N ASN A 84 -17.11 -11.80 0.19
CA ASN A 84 -18.37 -11.54 -0.50
C ASN A 84 -19.45 -12.44 0.11
N GLU A 85 -20.15 -11.95 1.13
CA GLU A 85 -21.31 -12.63 1.74
C GLU A 85 -22.48 -12.86 0.75
N SER A 86 -22.45 -12.25 -0.45
CA SER A 86 -23.56 -12.33 -1.40
C SER A 86 -23.62 -13.63 -2.22
N ASN A 87 -22.53 -14.41 -2.32
CA ASN A 87 -22.53 -15.62 -3.14
C ASN A 87 -23.04 -16.87 -2.39
N ASP A 88 -22.93 -16.92 -1.06
CA ASP A 88 -23.41 -18.07 -0.28
C ASP A 88 -24.96 -18.14 -0.18
N VAL A 89 -25.63 -16.99 -0.35
CA VAL A 89 -27.10 -16.93 -0.29
C VAL A 89 -27.74 -17.41 -1.60
N LEU A 90 -27.14 -17.10 -2.75
CA LEU A 90 -27.68 -17.49 -4.05
C LEU A 90 -27.51 -18.99 -4.33
N ASP A 91 -26.37 -19.59 -3.93
CA ASP A 91 -26.18 -21.03 -4.03
C ASP A 91 -27.12 -21.83 -3.11
N SER A 92 -27.56 -21.25 -1.98
CA SER A 92 -28.50 -21.94 -1.07
C SER A 92 -29.96 -21.82 -1.48
N GLU A 93 -30.37 -20.72 -2.12
CA GLU A 93 -31.70 -20.59 -2.71
C GLU A 93 -31.88 -21.50 -3.95
N ASP A 94 -30.89 -21.57 -4.84
CA ASP A 94 -30.95 -22.45 -6.04
C ASP A 94 -30.97 -23.95 -5.67
N ILE A 95 -30.34 -24.35 -4.56
CA ILE A 95 -30.43 -25.75 -4.06
C ILE A 95 -31.81 -26.04 -3.49
N LEU A 96 -32.44 -25.07 -2.81
CA LEU A 96 -33.75 -25.25 -2.20
C LEU A 96 -34.87 -25.34 -3.25
N ASP A 97 -34.78 -24.55 -4.32
CA ASP A 97 -35.73 -24.56 -5.43
C ASP A 97 -35.56 -25.80 -6.33
N ALA A 98 -34.39 -26.45 -6.31
CA ALA A 98 -34.15 -27.71 -7.03
C ALA A 98 -34.64 -28.97 -6.29
N GLU A 99 -34.94 -28.88 -4.99
CA GLU A 99 -35.45 -30.00 -4.16
C GLU A 99 -36.98 -30.03 -3.99
N LEU A 100 -37.72 -29.02 -4.49
CA LEU A 100 -39.19 -28.91 -4.46
C LEU A 100 -39.84 -29.35 -5.78
#